data_AF-A0A4Y9SN81-F1
#
_entry.id   AF-A0A4Y9SN81-F1
#
_cell.length_a   1.000
_cell.length_b   1.000
_cell.length_c   1.000
_cell.angle_alpha   90.00
_cell.angle_beta   90.00
_cell.angle_gamma   90.00
#
_symmetry.space_group_name_H-M   'P 1'
#
loop_
_entity.id
_entity.type
_entity.pdbx_description
1 polymer ?
#
loop_
_entity_poly.entity_id
_entity_poly.type
_entity_poly.pdbx_seq_one_letter_code
_entity_poly.pdbx_strand_id
1 'polypeptide(L)'
;MRTTLSCVALAAAFASGAAFADTLPSASFDTFSLQYVSDTMSPSGGAPAFSVLSSSTTQTQLSLDSMASLLQAADHGGSAQTFSDALVLGLQAGAGYRITGYSLSGTLSGEMEVGAAPAGATVTTAGSAQNSVTFDMQLWAPGATMTDGGRMWHQVQLNADQPFDFHEQNWQGRDAFELRLTTSVMAAAQATAWSDPSCSACSTASFAQMNVLNPVLTVYTEAVAVPEPATWAMLAGGLMLVGGTVRRRRV
;
A
#
# COMPACT_ATOMS: atom_id res chain seq x y z
N MET A 1 64.53 15.31 15.37
CA MET A 1 63.70 14.08 15.36
C MET A 1 62.76 14.15 16.56
N ARG A 2 61.45 14.30 16.32
CA ARG A 2 60.42 14.36 17.36
C ARG A 2 59.61 13.07 17.29
N THR A 3 59.64 12.29 18.37
CA THR A 3 58.90 11.03 18.54
C THR A 3 57.59 11.35 19.25
N THR A 4 56.46 11.24 18.56
CA THR A 4 55.11 11.38 19.11
C THR A 4 54.60 10.02 19.56
N LEU A 5 54.29 9.88 20.86
CA LEU A 5 53.65 8.72 21.47
C LEU A 5 52.12 8.87 21.37
N SER A 6 51.47 7.94 20.68
CA SER A 6 50.01 7.82 20.61
C SER A 6 49.49 7.04 21.82
N CYS A 7 48.61 7.64 22.61
CA CYS A 7 47.79 6.94 23.60
C CYS A 7 46.53 6.39 22.93
N VAL A 8 46.39 5.07 22.89
CA VAL A 8 45.14 4.39 22.55
C VAL A 8 44.35 4.19 23.83
N ALA A 9 43.21 4.89 23.97
CA ALA A 9 42.25 4.64 25.03
C ALA A 9 41.19 3.66 24.53
N LEU A 10 41.18 2.47 25.12
CA LEU A 10 40.19 1.42 24.90
C LEU A 10 38.98 1.70 25.81
N ALA A 11 37.87 2.17 25.24
CA ALA A 11 36.61 2.30 25.95
C ALA A 11 35.76 1.05 25.70
N ALA A 12 35.74 0.12 26.66
CA ALA A 12 34.76 -0.94 26.73
C ALA A 12 33.46 -0.37 27.34
N ALA A 13 32.41 -0.25 26.53
CA ALA A 13 31.08 0.12 27.00
C ALA A 13 30.14 -1.08 26.88
N PHE A 14 29.52 -1.41 28.02
CA PHE A 14 28.58 -2.48 28.25
C PHE A 14 27.37 -2.37 27.31
N ALA A 15 27.11 -3.41 26.51
CA ALA A 15 25.88 -3.58 25.76
C ALA A 15 24.75 -3.98 26.72
N SER A 16 24.12 -3.01 27.37
CA SER A 16 22.78 -3.20 27.91
C SER A 16 21.83 -3.38 26.73
N GLY A 17 21.17 -4.54 26.65
CA GLY A 17 20.18 -4.85 25.62
C GLY A 17 19.05 -3.81 25.65
N ALA A 18 19.12 -2.85 24.73
CA ALA A 18 17.97 -2.04 24.37
C ALA A 18 16.97 -3.01 23.74
N ALA A 19 15.81 -3.17 24.37
CA ALA A 19 14.65 -3.66 23.65
C ALA A 19 14.50 -2.74 22.45
N PHE A 20 14.73 -3.27 21.24
CA PHE A 20 14.41 -2.57 20.02
C PHE A 20 12.90 -2.33 20.08
N ALA A 21 12.50 -1.11 20.43
CA ALA A 21 11.18 -0.64 20.05
C ALA A 21 11.15 -0.83 18.54
N ASP A 22 10.32 -1.74 18.06
CA ASP A 22 10.22 -2.08 16.65
C ASP A 22 9.71 -0.83 15.93
N THR A 23 10.65 -0.01 15.48
CA THR A 23 10.34 1.26 14.84
C THR A 23 9.78 0.92 13.49
N LEU A 24 8.47 1.11 13.34
CA LEU A 24 7.79 0.97 12.07
C LEU A 24 8.56 1.72 10.96
N PRO A 25 8.67 1.14 9.76
CA PRO A 25 9.43 1.74 8.67
C PRO A 25 8.99 3.17 8.38
N SER A 26 9.96 4.05 8.14
CA SER A 26 9.71 5.42 7.71
C SER A 26 10.73 5.83 6.65
N ALA A 27 10.31 6.67 5.71
CA ALA A 27 11.19 7.28 4.72
C ALA A 27 10.88 8.78 4.61
N SER A 28 11.92 9.56 4.33
CA SER A 28 11.79 10.98 4.03
C SER A 28 12.31 11.24 2.63
N PHE A 29 11.53 11.97 1.86
CA PHE A 29 11.84 12.42 0.51
C PHE A 29 11.91 13.95 0.49
N ASP A 30 12.40 14.53 -0.60
CA ASP A 30 12.46 15.99 -0.74
C ASP A 30 11.05 16.63 -0.72
N THR A 31 10.04 15.90 -1.21
CA THR A 31 8.68 16.45 -1.41
C THR A 31 7.66 15.98 -0.38
N PHE A 32 7.93 14.93 0.40
CA PHE A 32 7.06 14.42 1.45
C PHE A 32 7.81 13.45 2.39
N SER A 33 7.21 13.07 3.50
CA SER A 33 7.63 11.93 4.32
C SER A 33 6.53 10.88 4.39
N LEU A 34 6.94 9.63 4.58
CA LEU A 34 6.10 8.46 4.72
C LEU A 34 6.47 7.71 6.00
N GLN A 35 5.46 7.29 6.76
CA GLN A 35 5.63 6.51 7.97
C GLN A 35 4.56 5.43 8.04
N TYR A 36 4.94 4.20 8.41
CA TYR A 36 3.96 3.20 8.83
C TYR A 36 3.37 3.60 10.19
N VAL A 37 2.05 3.75 10.26
CA VAL A 37 1.35 4.22 11.47
C VAL A 37 0.93 3.05 12.36
N SER A 38 0.42 1.97 11.76
CA SER A 38 0.08 0.76 12.49
C SER A 38 0.16 -0.49 11.61
N ASP A 39 0.50 -1.60 12.25
CA ASP A 39 0.48 -2.97 11.70
C ASP A 39 -0.57 -3.85 12.42
N THR A 40 -1.44 -3.22 13.23
CA THR A 40 -2.30 -3.93 14.20
C THR A 40 -3.39 -4.80 13.56
N MET A 41 -3.44 -4.92 12.24
CA MET A 41 -4.47 -5.65 11.51
C MET A 41 -3.93 -6.66 10.49
N SER A 42 -2.63 -6.94 10.43
CA SER A 42 -2.12 -8.03 9.60
C SER A 42 -2.12 -9.36 10.40
N PRO A 43 -3.15 -10.23 10.28
CA PRO A 43 -3.20 -11.50 11.01
C PRO A 43 -2.06 -12.45 10.63
N SER A 44 -1.36 -12.16 9.53
CA SER A 44 -0.30 -12.99 8.94
C SER A 44 1.10 -12.70 9.50
N GLY A 45 1.27 -11.68 10.35
CA GLY A 45 2.47 -11.48 11.18
C GLY A 45 3.76 -11.10 10.42
N GLY A 46 3.67 -10.65 9.17
CA GLY A 46 4.82 -10.13 8.43
C GLY A 46 5.13 -8.69 8.80
N ALA A 47 6.38 -8.40 9.13
CA ALA A 47 6.79 -7.01 9.39
C ALA A 47 6.55 -6.14 8.14
N PRO A 48 5.98 -4.94 8.28
CA PRO A 48 5.79 -4.04 7.15
C PRO A 48 7.14 -3.72 6.51
N ALA A 49 7.18 -3.74 5.18
CA ALA A 49 8.39 -3.47 4.42
C ALA A 49 8.05 -2.81 3.09
N PHE A 50 8.89 -1.87 2.68
CA PHE A 50 8.83 -1.26 1.36
C PHE A 50 10.22 -0.92 0.86
N SER A 51 10.36 -0.84 -0.46
CA SER A 51 11.56 -0.39 -1.13
C SER A 51 11.24 0.76 -2.09
N VAL A 52 12.18 1.70 -2.23
CA VAL A 52 12.04 2.83 -3.14
C VAL A 52 12.47 2.40 -4.53
N LEU A 53 11.54 2.43 -5.48
CA LEU A 53 11.81 2.10 -6.89
C LEU A 53 12.31 3.33 -7.66
N SER A 54 11.66 4.48 -7.47
CA SER A 54 12.07 5.75 -8.06
C SER A 54 11.55 6.93 -7.23
N SER A 55 12.23 8.07 -7.29
CA SER A 55 11.83 9.30 -6.61
C SER A 55 12.20 10.51 -7.45
N SER A 56 11.25 11.43 -7.63
CA SER A 56 11.42 12.72 -8.28
C SER A 56 10.61 13.79 -7.55
N THR A 57 10.67 15.04 -8.03
CA THR A 57 9.87 16.14 -7.46
C THR A 57 8.38 16.04 -7.79
N THR A 58 7.98 15.20 -8.76
CA THR A 58 6.59 15.06 -9.21
C THR A 58 5.97 13.72 -8.81
N GLN A 59 6.78 12.68 -8.59
CA GLN A 59 6.29 11.38 -8.19
C GLN A 59 7.34 10.57 -7.44
N THR A 60 6.89 9.69 -6.55
CA THR A 60 7.71 8.68 -5.88
C THR A 60 7.02 7.33 -5.97
N GLN A 61 7.76 6.30 -6.38
CA GLN A 61 7.26 4.93 -6.53
C GLN A 61 7.89 4.02 -5.48
N LEU A 62 7.04 3.30 -4.76
CA LEU A 62 7.38 2.43 -3.65
C LEU A 62 6.86 1.03 -3.94
N SER A 63 7.71 0.01 -3.87
CA SER A 63 7.27 -1.38 -3.84
C SER A 63 6.77 -1.72 -2.44
N LEU A 64 5.57 -2.29 -2.33
CA LEU A 64 5.00 -2.75 -1.06
C LEU A 64 5.42 -4.21 -0.81
N ASP A 65 6.67 -4.40 -0.42
CA ASP A 65 7.33 -5.71 -0.37
C ASP A 65 6.62 -6.69 0.59
N SER A 66 6.12 -6.21 1.73
CA SER A 66 5.38 -7.05 2.67
C SER A 66 4.08 -7.57 2.05
N MET A 67 3.35 -6.71 1.34
CA MET A 67 2.06 -7.04 0.72
C MET A 67 2.19 -8.20 -0.29
N ALA A 68 3.24 -8.21 -1.12
CA ALA A 68 3.48 -9.28 -2.09
C ALA A 68 3.76 -10.64 -1.42
N SER A 69 4.41 -10.62 -0.26
CA SER A 69 4.74 -11.84 0.48
C SER A 69 3.56 -12.41 1.26
N LEU A 70 2.66 -11.55 1.73
CA LEU A 70 1.54 -11.93 2.60
C LEU A 70 0.28 -12.33 1.82
N LEU A 71 0.07 -11.79 0.63
CA LEU A 71 -1.16 -11.99 -0.16
C LEU A 71 -1.01 -13.12 -1.17
N GLN A 72 -0.89 -14.34 -0.64
CA GLN A 72 -0.82 -15.58 -1.42
C GLN A 72 -1.78 -16.59 -0.81
N ALA A 73 -2.85 -16.92 -1.55
CA ALA A 73 -3.84 -17.93 -1.15
C ALA A 73 -3.77 -19.11 -2.11
N ALA A 74 -3.79 -20.34 -1.61
CA ALA A 74 -3.90 -21.54 -2.42
C ALA A 74 -4.74 -22.59 -1.69
N ASP A 75 -5.67 -23.24 -2.39
CA ASP A 75 -6.49 -24.33 -1.86
C ASP A 75 -6.60 -25.48 -2.86
N HIS A 76 -6.67 -26.71 -2.31
CA HIS A 76 -6.65 -27.96 -3.06
C HIS A 76 -7.90 -28.83 -2.81
N GLY A 77 -9.06 -28.22 -2.56
CA GLY A 77 -10.32 -28.93 -2.41
C GLY A 77 -10.78 -29.14 -0.96
N GLY A 78 -10.22 -28.39 -0.01
CA GLY A 78 -10.52 -28.52 1.42
C GLY A 78 -11.45 -27.43 1.93
N SER A 79 -10.95 -26.20 1.98
CA SER A 79 -11.66 -25.04 2.52
C SER A 79 -11.05 -23.75 1.97
N ALA A 80 -11.90 -22.75 1.72
CA ALA A 80 -11.45 -21.43 1.29
C ALA A 80 -10.30 -20.90 2.18
N GLN A 81 -9.16 -20.62 1.56
CA GLN A 81 -8.07 -19.89 2.19
C GLN A 81 -8.28 -18.41 1.94
N THR A 82 -8.18 -17.61 3.00
CA THR A 82 -8.27 -16.15 2.91
C THR A 82 -7.08 -15.55 3.63
N PHE A 83 -6.35 -14.71 2.91
CA PHE A 83 -5.27 -13.90 3.48
C PHE A 83 -5.66 -12.45 3.33
N SER A 84 -5.36 -11.66 4.35
CA SER A 84 -5.66 -10.24 4.34
C SER A 84 -4.51 -9.48 4.93
N ASP A 85 -4.24 -8.32 4.36
CA ASP A 85 -3.26 -7.37 4.83
C ASP A 85 -3.92 -6.00 4.94
N ALA A 86 -3.55 -5.25 5.97
CA ALA A 86 -4.09 -3.94 6.23
C ALA A 86 -2.95 -3.03 6.68
N LEU A 87 -2.53 -2.16 5.77
CA LEU A 87 -1.43 -1.23 5.98
C LEU A 87 -1.96 0.20 6.10
N VAL A 88 -1.47 0.92 7.11
CA VAL A 88 -1.78 2.34 7.34
C VAL A 88 -0.50 3.15 7.18
N LEU A 89 -0.48 4.00 6.16
CA LEU A 89 0.63 4.86 5.79
C LEU A 89 0.28 6.30 6.14
N GLY A 90 1.07 6.93 7.00
CA GLY A 90 1.03 8.37 7.25
C GLY A 90 1.87 9.07 6.20
N LEU A 91 1.25 9.98 5.45
CA LEU A 91 1.91 10.83 4.46
C LEU A 91 1.83 12.28 4.89
N GLN A 92 2.95 12.98 4.77
CA GLN A 92 3.09 14.39 5.12
C GLN A 92 3.86 15.11 4.02
N ALA A 93 3.23 16.08 3.36
CA ALA A 93 3.88 16.91 2.35
C ALA A 93 5.04 17.71 2.97
N GLY A 94 6.13 17.80 2.21
CA GLY A 94 7.31 18.60 2.54
C GLY A 94 7.06 20.09 2.31
N ALA A 95 7.91 20.93 2.92
CA ALA A 95 7.79 22.38 2.79
C ALA A 95 7.87 22.83 1.32
N GLY A 96 6.89 23.61 0.87
CA GLY A 96 6.81 24.09 -0.51
C GLY A 96 6.27 23.06 -1.51
N TYR A 97 5.79 21.91 -1.04
CA TYR A 97 5.16 20.88 -1.86
C TYR A 97 3.76 20.55 -1.34
N ARG A 98 2.96 19.93 -2.20
CA ARG A 98 1.70 19.26 -1.82
C ARG A 98 1.63 17.89 -2.46
N ILE A 99 0.97 16.96 -1.77
CA ILE A 99 0.62 15.65 -2.34
C ILE A 99 -0.68 15.83 -3.14
N THR A 100 -0.65 15.49 -4.42
CA THR A 100 -1.77 15.71 -5.36
C THR A 100 -2.64 14.47 -5.53
N GLY A 101 -2.09 13.31 -5.25
CA GLY A 101 -2.79 12.04 -5.35
C GLY A 101 -1.86 10.86 -5.11
N TYR A 102 -2.41 9.68 -5.29
CA TYR A 102 -1.69 8.42 -5.19
C TYR A 102 -2.30 7.39 -6.13
N SER A 103 -1.51 6.40 -6.51
CA SER A 103 -1.99 5.22 -7.20
C SER A 103 -1.40 3.94 -6.63
N LEU A 104 -2.17 2.87 -6.66
CA LEU A 104 -1.72 1.53 -6.35
C LEU A 104 -1.88 0.66 -7.60
N SER A 105 -0.79 0.09 -8.07
CA SER A 105 -0.79 -0.79 -9.23
C SER A 105 -0.05 -2.08 -8.93
N GLY A 106 -0.23 -3.08 -9.80
CA GLY A 106 0.46 -4.36 -9.68
C GLY A 106 -0.13 -5.37 -10.65
N THR A 107 0.13 -6.66 -10.39
CA THR A 107 -0.44 -7.77 -11.15
C THR A 107 -1.13 -8.73 -10.21
N LEU A 108 -2.37 -9.08 -10.53
CA LEU A 108 -3.07 -10.20 -9.93
C LEU A 108 -2.71 -11.44 -10.71
N SER A 109 -2.23 -12.48 -10.04
CA SER A 109 -2.00 -13.79 -10.66
C SER A 109 -2.96 -14.77 -10.05
N GLY A 110 -3.65 -15.54 -10.87
CA GLY A 110 -4.56 -16.55 -10.37
C GLY A 110 -4.72 -17.71 -11.32
N GLU A 111 -4.84 -18.88 -10.72
CA GLU A 111 -5.00 -20.16 -11.39
C GLU A 111 -6.20 -20.87 -10.77
N MET A 112 -7.04 -21.47 -11.62
CA MET A 112 -8.21 -22.23 -11.22
C MET A 112 -8.34 -23.46 -12.09
N GLU A 113 -8.46 -24.62 -11.46
CA GLU A 113 -8.74 -25.89 -12.10
C GLU A 113 -9.85 -26.60 -11.35
N VAL A 114 -10.92 -26.97 -12.06
CA VAL A 114 -11.98 -27.80 -11.47
C VAL A 114 -11.66 -29.25 -11.78
N GLY A 115 -11.58 -30.08 -10.74
CA GLY A 115 -11.30 -31.51 -10.89
C GLY A 115 -12.33 -32.18 -11.79
N ALA A 116 -11.89 -33.01 -12.73
CA ALA A 116 -12.78 -33.76 -13.61
C ALA A 116 -12.98 -35.19 -13.11
N ALA A 117 -14.21 -35.71 -13.22
CA ALA A 117 -14.44 -37.14 -13.03
C ALA A 117 -13.90 -37.92 -14.25
N PRO A 118 -13.39 -39.16 -14.06
CA PRO A 118 -12.97 -40.00 -15.17
C PRO A 118 -14.10 -40.25 -16.18
N ALA A 119 -13.73 -40.52 -17.44
CA ALA A 119 -14.71 -40.83 -18.48
C ALA A 119 -15.54 -42.07 -18.10
N GLY A 120 -16.86 -41.94 -18.13
CA GLY A 120 -17.80 -43.02 -17.75
C GLY A 120 -18.14 -43.08 -16.25
N ALA A 121 -17.49 -42.27 -15.40
CA ALA A 121 -17.90 -42.11 -14.01
C ALA A 121 -19.18 -41.26 -13.91
N THR A 122 -19.98 -41.53 -12.89
CA THR A 122 -21.14 -40.70 -12.53
C THR A 122 -20.71 -39.64 -11.52
N VAL A 123 -20.84 -38.36 -11.88
CA VAL A 123 -20.58 -37.24 -10.97
C VAL A 123 -21.67 -37.21 -9.90
N THR A 124 -21.28 -37.30 -8.63
CA THR A 124 -22.19 -37.22 -7.47
C THR A 124 -22.21 -35.80 -6.89
N THR A 125 -21.11 -35.06 -6.98
CA THR A 125 -21.03 -33.64 -6.62
C THR A 125 -20.04 -32.95 -7.55
N ALA A 126 -20.49 -31.91 -8.25
CA ALA A 126 -19.60 -31.11 -9.09
C ALA A 126 -18.62 -30.33 -8.20
N GLY A 127 -17.34 -30.35 -8.57
CA GLY A 127 -16.34 -29.50 -7.94
C GLY A 127 -16.50 -28.04 -8.33
N SER A 128 -15.75 -27.18 -7.65
CA SER A 128 -15.67 -25.76 -7.96
C SER A 128 -14.26 -25.23 -7.67
N ALA A 129 -13.92 -24.12 -8.31
CA ALA A 129 -12.72 -23.33 -8.03
C ALA A 129 -13.10 -21.85 -8.14
N GLN A 130 -12.62 -21.04 -7.21
CA GLN A 130 -12.90 -19.61 -7.15
C GLN A 130 -11.70 -18.87 -6.56
N ASN A 131 -11.25 -17.86 -7.30
CA ASN A 131 -10.36 -16.82 -6.78
C ASN A 131 -11.13 -15.51 -6.64
N SER A 132 -10.84 -14.74 -5.60
CA SER A 132 -11.28 -13.36 -5.53
C SER A 132 -10.28 -12.49 -4.80
N VAL A 133 -10.27 -11.21 -5.15
CA VAL A 133 -9.50 -10.19 -4.44
C VAL A 133 -10.37 -8.97 -4.17
N THR A 134 -10.16 -8.35 -3.04
CA THR A 134 -10.76 -7.08 -2.67
C THR A 134 -9.67 -6.12 -2.25
N PHE A 135 -9.68 -4.92 -2.81
CA PHE A 135 -8.88 -3.78 -2.34
C PHE A 135 -9.85 -2.75 -1.79
N ASP A 136 -9.56 -2.23 -0.60
CA ASP A 136 -10.29 -1.14 0.04
C ASP A 136 -9.28 -0.07 0.44
N MET A 137 -9.40 1.09 -0.18
CA MET A 137 -8.52 2.24 0.01
C MET A 137 -9.28 3.36 0.68
N GLN A 138 -8.77 3.84 1.81
CA GLN A 138 -9.41 4.85 2.63
C GLN A 138 -8.42 5.93 3.04
N LEU A 139 -8.91 7.16 3.10
CA LEU A 139 -8.10 8.34 3.43
C LEU A 139 -8.75 9.09 4.58
N TRP A 140 -7.95 9.55 5.55
CA TRP A 140 -8.44 10.47 6.58
C TRP A 140 -7.34 11.42 7.07
N ALA A 141 -7.74 12.47 7.79
CA ALA A 141 -6.80 13.37 8.43
C ALA A 141 -6.06 12.65 9.58
N PRO A 142 -4.78 12.93 9.85
CA PRO A 142 -4.07 12.25 10.94
C PRO A 142 -4.80 12.38 12.28
N GLY A 143 -4.96 11.26 12.99
CA GLY A 143 -5.69 11.21 14.26
C GLY A 143 -7.22 11.39 14.17
N ALA A 144 -7.80 11.55 12.98
CA ALA A 144 -9.25 11.51 12.80
C ALA A 144 -9.77 10.07 12.85
N THR A 145 -11.02 9.90 13.27
CA THR A 145 -11.74 8.63 13.11
C THR A 145 -12.08 8.42 11.63
N MET A 146 -12.00 7.19 11.15
CA MET A 146 -12.27 6.80 9.76
C MET A 146 -13.70 7.20 9.32
N THR A 147 -13.87 8.40 8.79
CA THR A 147 -15.18 8.91 8.31
C THR A 147 -15.12 9.53 6.91
N ASP A 148 -13.95 9.63 6.29
CA ASP A 148 -13.80 10.10 4.92
C ASP A 148 -13.77 8.89 3.96
N GLY A 149 -14.57 8.98 2.89
CA GLY A 149 -15.01 7.85 2.08
C GLY A 149 -13.91 6.90 1.59
N GLY A 150 -14.24 5.61 1.57
CA GLY A 150 -13.41 4.56 0.99
C GLY A 150 -13.77 4.23 -0.46
N ARG A 151 -12.78 3.71 -1.17
CA ARG A 151 -12.94 3.10 -2.48
C ARG A 151 -12.70 1.61 -2.34
N MET A 152 -13.75 0.85 -2.58
CA MET A 152 -13.66 -0.59 -2.66
C MET A 152 -13.65 -1.02 -4.13
N TRP A 153 -12.69 -1.87 -4.47
CA TRP A 153 -12.66 -2.59 -5.73
C TRP A 153 -12.60 -4.09 -5.44
N HIS A 154 -13.33 -4.85 -6.25
CA HIS A 154 -13.48 -6.28 -6.06
C HIS A 154 -13.46 -6.99 -7.41
N GLN A 155 -12.68 -8.06 -7.49
CA GLN A 155 -12.59 -8.92 -8.67
C GLN A 155 -12.77 -10.37 -8.24
N VAL A 156 -13.55 -11.10 -9.03
CA VAL A 156 -13.84 -12.52 -8.82
C VAL A 156 -13.44 -13.33 -10.05
N GLN A 157 -13.28 -14.64 -9.85
CA GLN A 157 -13.06 -15.63 -10.91
C GLN A 157 -11.79 -15.36 -11.73
N LEU A 158 -10.70 -14.99 -11.04
CA LEU A 158 -9.42 -14.69 -11.68
C LEU A 158 -8.67 -15.99 -12.04
N ASN A 159 -8.48 -16.25 -13.33
CA ASN A 159 -7.82 -17.46 -13.87
C ASN A 159 -6.68 -17.12 -14.87
N ALA A 160 -6.11 -15.93 -14.74
CA ALA A 160 -5.00 -15.47 -15.54
C ALA A 160 -4.33 -14.29 -14.84
N ASP A 161 -3.12 -13.95 -15.29
CA ASP A 161 -2.48 -12.73 -14.88
C ASP A 161 -3.24 -11.50 -15.41
N GLN A 162 -3.61 -10.59 -14.52
CA GLN A 162 -4.32 -9.37 -14.85
C GLN A 162 -3.67 -8.17 -14.16
N PRO A 163 -3.28 -7.12 -14.90
CA PRO A 163 -2.81 -5.89 -14.28
C PRO A 163 -3.96 -5.18 -13.57
N PHE A 164 -3.65 -4.51 -12.47
CA PHE A 164 -4.58 -3.61 -11.81
C PHE A 164 -3.91 -2.24 -11.58
N ASP A 165 -4.73 -1.20 -11.58
CA ASP A 165 -4.32 0.17 -11.31
C ASP A 165 -5.48 0.94 -10.68
N PHE A 166 -5.24 1.47 -9.48
CA PHE A 166 -6.16 2.35 -8.75
C PHE A 166 -5.51 3.69 -8.62
N HIS A 167 -6.24 4.76 -8.90
CA HIS A 167 -5.74 6.12 -8.72
C HIS A 167 -6.77 6.95 -7.97
N GLU A 168 -6.30 7.75 -7.02
CA GLU A 168 -7.13 8.72 -6.32
C GLU A 168 -6.39 10.04 -6.20
N GLN A 169 -7.16 11.13 -6.29
CA GLN A 169 -6.63 12.47 -6.08
C GLN A 169 -6.77 12.86 -4.61
N ASN A 170 -5.87 13.69 -4.11
CA ASN A 170 -6.03 14.37 -2.84
C ASN A 170 -7.00 15.56 -3.01
N TRP A 171 -8.28 15.27 -3.28
CA TRP A 171 -9.31 16.27 -3.59
C TRP A 171 -9.49 17.33 -2.48
N GLN A 172 -9.16 16.96 -1.24
CA GLN A 172 -9.26 17.83 -0.08
C GLN A 172 -8.00 18.71 0.11
N GLY A 173 -6.97 18.54 -0.74
CA GLY A 173 -5.74 19.34 -0.70
C GLY A 173 -5.01 19.25 0.64
N ARG A 174 -5.07 18.09 1.31
CA ARG A 174 -4.47 17.92 2.64
C ARG A 174 -2.95 17.90 2.55
N ASP A 175 -2.29 18.65 3.41
CA ASP A 175 -0.83 18.56 3.58
C ASP A 175 -0.43 17.27 4.31
N ALA A 176 -1.34 16.66 5.06
CA ALA A 176 -1.11 15.44 5.81
C ALA A 176 -2.35 14.55 5.79
N PHE A 177 -2.16 13.24 5.61
CA PHE A 177 -3.22 12.25 5.67
C PHE A 177 -2.69 10.86 6.00
N GLU A 178 -3.58 10.01 6.50
CA GLU A 178 -3.35 8.59 6.64
C GLU A 178 -4.07 7.88 5.48
N LEU A 179 -3.33 7.05 4.75
CA LEU A 179 -3.82 6.15 3.72
C LEU A 179 -3.88 4.74 4.29
N ARG A 180 -5.07 4.18 4.37
CA ARG A 180 -5.25 2.75 4.64
C ARG A 180 -5.49 2.01 3.35
N LEU A 181 -4.73 0.94 3.18
CA LEU A 181 -4.95 -0.05 2.15
C LEU A 181 -5.27 -1.36 2.85
N THR A 182 -6.51 -1.83 2.70
CA THR A 182 -6.90 -3.17 3.12
C THR A 182 -7.02 -4.01 1.86
N THR A 183 -6.32 -5.14 1.83
CA THR A 183 -6.41 -6.09 0.72
C THR A 183 -6.73 -7.46 1.26
N SER A 184 -7.64 -8.16 0.60
CA SER A 184 -8.04 -9.52 0.94
C SER A 184 -8.00 -10.37 -0.31
N VAL A 185 -7.22 -11.45 -0.30
CA VAL A 185 -7.21 -12.48 -1.34
C VAL A 185 -7.86 -13.74 -0.81
N MET A 186 -8.67 -14.37 -1.65
CA MET A 186 -9.30 -15.64 -1.35
C MET A 186 -9.05 -16.61 -2.50
N ALA A 187 -8.69 -17.84 -2.16
CA ALA A 187 -8.67 -18.98 -3.06
C ALA A 187 -9.51 -20.10 -2.42
N ALA A 188 -10.49 -20.61 -3.15
CA ALA A 188 -11.40 -21.65 -2.69
C ALA A 188 -11.56 -22.70 -3.77
N ALA A 189 -11.35 -23.96 -3.40
CA ALA A 189 -11.58 -25.09 -4.27
C ALA A 189 -12.41 -26.15 -3.55
N GLN A 190 -13.25 -26.84 -4.30
CA GLN A 190 -14.03 -27.98 -3.84
C GLN A 190 -13.81 -29.13 -4.83
N ALA A 191 -13.39 -30.28 -4.32
CA ALA A 191 -13.18 -31.46 -5.15
C ALA A 191 -14.46 -31.92 -5.84
N THR A 192 -14.33 -32.47 -7.05
CA THR A 192 -15.43 -33.15 -7.74
C THR A 192 -15.56 -34.56 -7.19
N ALA A 193 -16.71 -34.88 -6.59
CA ALA A 193 -17.02 -36.23 -6.13
C ALA A 193 -17.72 -37.03 -7.23
N TRP A 194 -17.35 -38.31 -7.35
CA TRP A 194 -17.85 -39.20 -8.39
C TRP A 194 -17.83 -40.66 -7.95
N SER A 195 -18.55 -41.50 -8.69
CA SER A 195 -18.60 -42.95 -8.49
C SER A 195 -18.59 -43.70 -9.82
N ASP A 196 -17.96 -44.86 -9.84
CA ASP A 196 -17.95 -45.82 -10.95
C ASP A 196 -18.03 -47.27 -10.41
N PRO A 197 -18.05 -48.32 -11.26
CA PRO A 197 -18.10 -49.70 -10.78
C PRO A 197 -16.91 -50.14 -9.90
N SER A 198 -15.78 -49.42 -9.93
CA SER A 198 -14.57 -49.69 -9.15
C SER A 198 -14.47 -48.87 -7.87
N CYS A 199 -15.19 -47.74 -7.78
CA CYS A 199 -15.17 -46.82 -6.65
C CYS A 199 -16.54 -46.18 -6.38
N SER A 200 -17.09 -46.42 -5.18
CA SER A 200 -18.40 -45.87 -4.79
C SER A 200 -18.36 -44.44 -4.25
N ALA A 201 -17.19 -43.93 -3.85
CA ALA A 201 -17.01 -42.59 -3.29
C ALA A 201 -15.58 -42.09 -3.57
N CYS A 202 -15.33 -41.70 -4.81
CA CYS A 202 -14.06 -41.13 -5.23
C CYS A 202 -14.17 -39.62 -5.41
N SER A 203 -13.03 -38.94 -5.41
CA SER A 203 -12.97 -37.50 -5.66
C SER A 203 -11.74 -37.14 -6.48
N THR A 204 -11.91 -36.20 -7.40
CA THR A 204 -10.81 -35.53 -8.09
C THR A 204 -10.64 -34.14 -7.47
N ALA A 205 -9.43 -33.83 -7.01
CA ALA A 205 -9.13 -32.53 -6.42
C ALA A 205 -9.37 -31.39 -7.43
N SER A 206 -9.87 -30.27 -6.92
CA SER A 206 -9.87 -28.99 -7.63
C SER A 206 -8.76 -28.12 -7.03
N PHE A 207 -8.34 -27.11 -7.77
CA PHE A 207 -7.26 -26.21 -7.38
C PHE A 207 -7.68 -24.75 -7.60
N ALA A 208 -7.32 -23.89 -6.66
CA ALA A 208 -7.44 -22.45 -6.79
C ALA A 208 -6.22 -21.81 -6.15
N GLN A 209 -5.60 -20.85 -6.82
CA GLN A 209 -4.50 -20.04 -6.30
C GLN A 209 -4.67 -18.58 -6.69
N MET A 210 -4.39 -17.66 -5.77
CA MET A 210 -4.45 -16.23 -5.97
C MET A 210 -3.24 -15.55 -5.32
N ASN A 211 -2.53 -14.72 -6.08
CA ASN A 211 -1.37 -13.95 -5.62
C ASN A 211 -1.49 -12.48 -6.05
N VAL A 212 -0.97 -11.57 -5.22
CA VAL A 212 -0.69 -10.19 -5.62
C VAL A 212 0.81 -10.04 -5.89
N LEU A 213 1.16 -9.70 -7.12
CA LEU A 213 2.55 -9.59 -7.58
C LEU A 213 2.92 -8.13 -7.82
N ASN A 214 4.12 -7.74 -7.36
CA ASN A 214 4.73 -6.43 -7.57
C ASN A 214 3.79 -5.24 -7.27
N PRO A 215 3.17 -5.17 -6.08
CA PRO A 215 2.35 -4.02 -5.70
C PRO A 215 3.23 -2.77 -5.59
N VAL A 216 2.90 -1.73 -6.35
CA VAL A 216 3.59 -0.44 -6.40
C VAL A 216 2.64 0.68 -5.99
N LEU A 217 2.99 1.37 -4.91
CA LEU A 217 2.37 2.64 -4.52
C LEU A 217 3.13 3.79 -5.18
N THR A 218 2.44 4.58 -5.99
CA THR A 218 2.95 5.85 -6.51
C THR A 218 2.32 7.00 -5.75
N VAL A 219 3.13 7.90 -5.22
CA VAL A 219 2.69 9.16 -4.59
C VAL A 219 3.01 10.29 -5.55
N TYR A 220 2.01 11.09 -5.91
CA TYR A 220 2.17 12.24 -6.79
C TYR A 220 2.30 13.51 -5.97
N THR A 221 3.30 14.34 -6.31
CA THR A 221 3.57 15.61 -5.63
C THR A 221 3.69 16.74 -6.64
N GLU A 222 3.46 17.96 -6.18
CA GLU A 222 3.80 19.14 -6.97
C GLU A 222 4.31 20.26 -6.06
N ALA A 223 5.15 21.13 -6.64
CA ALA A 223 5.61 22.32 -5.94
C ALA A 223 4.42 23.29 -5.78
N VAL A 224 4.17 23.71 -4.56
CA VAL A 224 3.26 24.83 -4.29
C VAL A 224 4.02 26.09 -4.64
N ALA A 225 3.48 26.89 -5.55
CA ALA A 225 4.03 28.21 -5.83
C ALA A 225 3.92 29.06 -4.56
N VAL A 226 4.96 29.04 -3.73
CA VAL A 226 5.12 29.98 -2.63
C VAL A 226 5.41 31.32 -3.30
N PRO A 227 4.53 32.34 -3.19
CA PRO A 227 4.83 33.63 -3.78
C PRO A 227 6.13 34.12 -3.14
N GLU A 228 7.11 34.45 -3.97
CA GLU A 228 8.41 34.89 -3.47
C GLU A 228 8.21 36.08 -2.51
N PRO A 229 9.07 36.26 -1.49
CA PRO A 229 9.00 37.42 -0.61
C PRO A 229 8.93 38.75 -1.40
N ALA A 230 9.58 38.79 -2.57
CA ALA A 230 9.51 39.92 -3.49
C ALA A 230 8.10 40.17 -4.04
N THR A 231 7.32 39.12 -4.32
CA THR A 231 5.92 39.23 -4.75
C THR A 231 5.05 39.86 -3.66
N TRP A 232 5.24 39.45 -2.40
CA TRP A 232 4.56 40.05 -1.25
C TRP A 232 4.98 41.50 -1.02
N ALA A 233 6.27 41.79 -1.16
CA ALA A 233 6.79 43.15 -1.06
C ALA A 233 6.24 44.07 -2.17
N MET A 234 6.12 43.57 -3.41
CA MET A 234 5.53 44.31 -4.51
C MET A 234 4.02 44.54 -4.30
N LEU A 235 3.28 43.54 -3.80
CA LEU A 235 1.87 43.69 -3.45
C LEU A 235 1.69 44.74 -2.34
N ALA A 236 2.47 44.63 -1.25
CA ALA A 236 2.43 45.58 -0.15
C ALA A 236 2.80 47.00 -0.60
N GLY A 237 3.85 47.14 -1.42
CA GLY A 237 4.25 48.41 -2.02
C GLY A 237 3.15 49.01 -2.91
N GLY A 238 2.49 48.18 -3.72
CA GLY A 238 1.35 48.59 -4.55
C GLY A 238 0.16 49.09 -3.71
N LEU A 239 -0.20 48.37 -2.66
CA LEU A 239 -1.27 48.77 -1.75
C LEU A 239 -0.95 50.07 -1.00
N MET A 240 0.30 50.27 -0.58
CA MET A 240 0.74 51.53 0.04
C MET A 240 0.65 52.71 -0.92
N LEU A 241 1.01 52.53 -2.20
CA LEU A 241 0.87 53.58 -3.22
C LEU A 241 -0.59 53.95 -3.48
N VAL A 242 -1.49 52.96 -3.58
CA VAL A 242 -2.93 53.20 -3.75
C VAL A 242 -3.52 53.90 -2.52
N GLY A 243 -3.21 53.44 -1.31
CA GLY A 243 -3.66 54.08 -0.07
C GLY A 243 -3.16 55.52 0.07
N GLY A 244 -1.89 55.77 -0.28
CA GLY A 244 -1.28 57.10 -0.25
C GLY A 244 -1.93 58.09 -1.22
N THR A 245 -2.26 57.64 -2.43
CA THR A 245 -2.92 58.49 -3.45
C THR A 245 -4.37 58.80 -3.10
N VAL A 246 -5.12 57.85 -2.53
CA VAL A 246 -6.49 58.10 -2.04
C VAL A 246 -6.50 59.08 -0.87
N ARG A 247 -5.54 58.98 0.07
CA ARG A 247 -5.41 59.91 1.19
C ARG A 247 -5.13 61.35 0.73
N ARG A 248 -4.30 61.54 -0.30
CA ARG A 248 -3.99 62.86 -0.86
C ARG A 248 -5.15 63.51 -1.63
N ARG A 249 -6.17 62.75 -2.06
CA ARG A 249 -7.35 63.31 -2.75
C ARG A 249 -8.49 63.71 -1.81
N ARG A 250 -8.42 63.31 -0.54
CA ARG A 250 -9.44 63.64 0.49
C ARG A 250 -9.01 64.77 1.44
N VAL A 251 -7.76 65.21 1.34
CA VAL A 251 -7.22 66.40 2.03
C VAL A 251 -7.11 67.51 1.00
#